data_AF-A0A7C9RBF8-F1
#
_entry.id   AF-A0A7C9RBF8-F1
#
_cell.length_a   1.000
_cell.length_b   1.000
_cell.length_c   1.000
_cell.angle_alpha   90.00
_cell.angle_beta   90.00
_cell.angle_gamma   90.00
#
_symmetry.space_group_name_H-M   'P 1'
#
loop_
_entity.id
_entity.type
_entity.pdbx_description
1 polymer ?
#
loop_
_entity_poly.entity_id
_entity_poly.type
_entity_poly.pdbx_seq_one_letter_code
_entity_poly.pdbx_strand_id
1 'polypeptide(L)'
;MSPMRMGVPNAPPIETGDAGIAAFREGVKLYEVTLGNRWSREFHCKEMARWQKLYATLARKRAANSAAAAHFSHLSALCGELLLEYGLEPIQKKRVPKAVAAIPLTYPDFSDDITHRIHFLKGPGIRRQRAVELATHAPAVYKQTSDRGRVLVSVGVPKANVRLFERLVEAIGDLAQGDYAAAGFDIGFVMRPEGIPQEQSWTANPLDPVLPIARIWEDNQRARGYSWQARGLGDQWHGLDGKGLPEDIPDITGIPWDPDPLWQRVLELTESDRLHEALALVEAIPGHEREPAFDEVIYLRFLTNTPLRADDIRLLARKHVERSLIAGRLLDEFEAFLGHLDAQFALEPPLLEEMTRLQPDFGSTMMPPMPPASDWAAYRRYRAGFTTPSGQRGRIFSINIGVADTGASEFFASAMVAAEESFRRERSILEIGKGWISEVALFDLVRSIWPSAIHQWRPAFLGMQSIDIHVPELRLAIEYQGQQYYDPIGLFGGGKGLTLTKARDEKKRMLLAHHGVRLLEWRFDVQINRAALVDRLAGIAILVPD
;
A
#
# COMPACT_ATOMS: atom_id res chain seq x y z
N MET A 1 19.20 32.84 32.16
CA MET A 1 19.06 31.90 31.03
C MET A 1 17.78 32.23 30.29
N SER A 2 17.88 32.82 29.10
CA SER A 2 16.72 33.16 28.27
C SER A 2 16.19 31.88 27.62
N PRO A 3 14.89 31.55 27.70
CA PRO A 3 14.35 30.41 26.99
C PRO A 3 14.52 30.66 25.49
N MET A 4 15.21 29.73 24.83
CA MET A 4 15.49 29.70 23.40
C MET A 4 14.17 29.87 22.64
N ARG A 5 14.05 30.94 21.85
CA ARG A 5 12.82 31.30 21.11
C ARG A 5 12.62 30.31 19.95
N MET A 6 11.47 29.65 19.93
CA MET A 6 11.09 28.72 18.87
C MET A 6 10.48 29.50 17.68
N GLY A 7 11.26 29.65 16.60
CA GLY A 7 10.74 29.64 15.22
C GLY A 7 10.44 30.97 14.55
N VAL A 8 10.19 32.05 15.28
CA VAL A 8 9.89 33.36 14.68
C VAL A 8 11.16 34.24 14.63
N PRO A 9 11.44 35.00 13.53
CA PRO A 9 12.61 35.86 13.41
C PRO A 9 12.79 36.80 14.58
N ASN A 10 14.04 37.07 14.99
CA ASN A 10 14.32 38.01 16.07
C ASN A 10 13.90 39.43 15.69
N ALA A 11 13.52 40.22 16.70
CA ALA A 11 13.20 41.63 16.52
C ALA A 11 14.41 42.37 15.93
N PRO A 12 14.21 43.22 14.90
CA PRO A 12 15.30 43.98 14.32
C PRO A 12 15.84 45.02 15.32
N PRO A 13 17.16 45.19 15.43
CA PRO A 13 17.78 46.27 16.21
C PRO A 13 17.32 47.65 15.72
N ILE A 14 17.28 48.65 16.60
CA ILE A 14 16.88 50.03 16.25
C ILE A 14 17.75 50.59 15.12
N GLU A 15 19.04 50.20 15.10
CA GLU A 15 20.04 50.60 14.11
C GLU A 15 19.70 50.19 12.67
N THR A 16 18.88 49.15 12.50
CA THR A 16 18.49 48.64 11.17
C THR A 16 17.31 49.40 10.54
N GLY A 17 16.67 50.29 11.31
CA GLY A 17 15.59 51.16 10.84
C GLY A 17 14.46 50.41 10.10
N ASP A 18 13.90 51.07 9.08
CA ASP A 18 12.79 50.53 8.27
C ASP A 18 13.18 49.26 7.49
N ALA A 19 14.46 49.13 7.08
CA ALA A 19 14.95 47.94 6.40
C ALA A 19 14.90 46.70 7.31
N GLY A 20 15.21 46.86 8.60
CA GLY A 20 15.07 45.78 9.58
C GLY A 20 13.61 45.38 9.83
N ILE A 21 12.69 46.36 9.82
CA ILE A 21 11.25 46.11 9.98
C ILE A 21 10.70 45.35 8.76
N ALA A 22 11.13 45.72 7.54
CA ALA A 22 10.78 45.00 6.32
C ALA A 22 11.30 43.55 6.33
N ALA A 23 12.57 43.34 6.70
CA ALA A 23 13.16 42.00 6.81
C ALA A 23 12.44 41.14 7.87
N PHE A 24 12.01 41.75 8.98
CA PHE A 24 11.21 41.08 10.00
C PHE A 24 9.83 40.65 9.46
N ARG A 25 9.15 41.50 8.68
CA ARG A 25 7.88 41.16 8.02
C ARG A 25 8.05 39.97 7.07
N GLU A 26 9.07 40.00 6.21
CA GLU A 26 9.36 38.91 5.28
C GLU A 26 9.65 37.60 5.99
N GLY A 27 10.46 37.64 7.05
CA GLY A 27 10.78 36.45 7.84
C GLY A 27 9.55 35.84 8.52
N VAL A 28 8.66 36.69 9.07
CA VAL A 28 7.40 36.21 9.67
C VAL A 28 6.51 35.56 8.60
N LYS A 29 6.38 36.19 7.43
CA LYS A 29 5.60 35.63 6.31
C LYS A 29 6.16 34.30 5.83
N LEU A 30 7.48 34.18 5.74
CA LEU A 30 8.14 32.95 5.32
C LEU A 30 7.91 31.81 6.34
N TYR A 31 7.95 32.13 7.64
CA TYR A 31 7.63 31.21 8.71
C TYR A 31 6.16 30.76 8.70
N GLU A 32 5.22 31.65 8.44
CA GLU A 32 3.78 31.33 8.33
C GLU A 32 3.51 30.20 7.33
N VAL A 33 4.24 30.16 6.22
CA VAL A 33 4.10 29.09 5.21
C VAL A 33 4.52 27.72 5.78
N THR A 34 5.36 27.66 6.82
CA THR A 34 5.82 26.39 7.44
C THR A 34 4.82 25.77 8.41
N LEU A 35 3.80 26.53 8.84
CA LEU A 35 2.83 26.12 9.84
C LEU A 35 1.76 25.20 9.23
N GLY A 36 1.97 23.89 9.34
CA GLY A 36 1.11 22.87 8.71
C GLY A 36 -0.06 22.36 9.56
N ASN A 37 -0.03 22.51 10.88
CA ASN A 37 -1.03 21.93 11.80
C ASN A 37 -1.72 23.01 12.66
N ARG A 38 -2.95 22.72 13.12
CA ARG A 38 -3.79 23.65 13.90
C ARG A 38 -3.07 24.22 15.13
N TRP A 39 -2.37 23.38 15.89
CA TRP A 39 -1.69 23.77 17.12
C TRP A 39 -0.54 24.77 16.88
N SER A 40 0.28 24.54 15.86
CA SER A 40 1.37 25.45 15.47
C SER A 40 0.83 26.81 14.99
N ARG A 41 -0.33 26.81 14.33
CA ARG A 41 -1.02 28.05 13.94
C ARG A 41 -1.54 28.82 15.16
N GLU A 42 -2.21 28.13 16.08
CA GLU A 42 -2.70 28.74 17.33
C GLU A 42 -1.54 29.29 18.18
N PHE A 43 -0.40 28.58 18.22
CA PHE A 43 0.80 29.03 18.92
C PHE A 43 1.41 30.28 18.27
N HIS A 44 1.52 30.32 16.94
CA HIS A 44 1.97 31.50 16.19
C HIS A 44 1.10 32.72 16.46
N CYS A 45 -0.23 32.56 16.44
CA CYS A 45 -1.16 33.64 16.77
C CYS A 45 -0.95 34.17 18.20
N LYS A 46 -0.77 33.26 19.18
CA LYS A 46 -0.47 33.62 20.57
C LYS A 46 0.88 34.33 20.70
N GLU A 47 1.89 33.93 19.96
CA GLU A 47 3.20 34.60 19.92
C GLU A 47 3.13 36.00 19.32
N MET A 48 2.45 36.17 18.18
CA MET A 48 2.23 37.50 17.56
C MET A 48 1.49 38.46 18.52
N ALA A 49 0.43 37.97 19.19
CA ALA A 49 -0.29 38.76 20.19
C ALA A 49 0.59 39.10 21.42
N ARG A 50 1.46 38.18 21.85
CA ARG A 50 2.42 38.41 22.92
C ARG A 50 3.44 39.47 22.52
N TRP A 51 3.94 39.44 21.29
CA TRP A 51 4.93 40.38 20.77
C TRP A 51 4.38 41.78 20.58
N GLN A 52 3.16 41.90 20.05
CA GLN A 52 2.42 43.16 20.01
C GLN A 52 2.39 43.81 21.41
N LYS A 53 1.98 43.07 22.45
CA LYS A 53 1.94 43.57 23.84
C LYS A 53 3.33 43.91 24.38
N LEU A 54 4.34 43.10 24.08
CA LEU A 54 5.72 43.31 24.51
C LEU A 54 6.28 44.61 23.93
N TYR A 55 6.18 44.81 22.62
CA TYR A 55 6.73 45.99 21.96
C TYR A 55 5.95 47.27 22.34
N ALA A 56 4.62 47.21 22.49
CA ALA A 56 3.85 48.31 23.05
C ALA A 56 4.33 48.71 24.46
N THR A 57 4.65 47.72 25.29
CA THR A 57 5.18 47.96 26.64
C THR A 57 6.59 48.54 26.61
N LEU A 58 7.46 48.06 25.71
CA LEU A 58 8.80 48.58 25.52
C LEU A 58 8.78 50.03 25.01
N ALA A 59 7.89 50.36 24.08
CA ALA A 59 7.69 51.73 23.60
C ALA A 59 7.34 52.69 24.76
N ARG A 60 6.39 52.29 25.61
CA ARG A 60 5.94 53.08 26.77
C ARG A 60 7.00 53.28 27.86
N LYS A 61 7.98 52.38 27.97
CA LYS A 61 9.09 52.50 28.94
C LYS A 61 10.21 53.44 28.47
N ARG A 62 10.17 53.93 27.23
CA ARG A 62 11.17 54.87 26.68
C ARG A 62 10.66 56.31 26.77
N ALA A 63 11.58 57.26 26.73
CA ALA A 63 11.23 58.67 26.71
C ALA A 63 10.30 58.97 25.54
N ALA A 64 9.24 59.72 25.81
CA ALA A 64 8.31 60.19 24.78
C ALA A 64 9.11 60.91 23.68
N ASN A 65 8.83 60.58 22.42
CA ASN A 65 9.51 61.09 21.21
C ASN A 65 10.94 60.57 20.94
N SER A 66 11.42 59.54 21.66
CA SER A 66 12.67 58.88 21.30
C SER A 66 12.52 57.99 20.05
N ALA A 67 13.57 57.90 19.24
CA ALA A 67 13.63 56.98 18.08
C ALA A 67 13.36 55.52 18.48
N ALA A 68 13.78 55.13 19.70
CA ALA A 68 13.48 53.82 20.27
C ALA A 68 11.98 53.61 20.54
N ALA A 69 11.28 54.63 21.06
CA ALA A 69 9.83 54.57 21.29
C ALA A 69 9.05 54.45 19.97
N ALA A 70 9.50 55.14 18.91
CA ALA A 70 8.92 55.04 17.58
C ALA A 70 9.14 53.64 16.97
N HIS A 71 10.36 53.10 17.04
CA HIS A 71 10.69 51.76 16.54
C HIS A 71 9.84 50.65 17.16
N PHE A 72 9.72 50.64 18.50
CA PHE A 72 8.91 49.63 19.19
C PHE A 72 7.40 49.82 18.94
N SER A 73 6.93 51.06 18.74
CA SER A 73 5.55 51.32 18.33
C SER A 73 5.27 50.74 16.94
N HIS A 74 6.21 50.90 16.00
CA HIS A 74 6.09 50.36 14.65
C HIS A 74 6.10 48.81 14.66
N LEU A 75 7.00 48.18 15.42
CA LEU A 75 7.01 46.72 15.59
C LEU A 75 5.71 46.19 16.23
N SER A 76 5.15 46.93 17.19
CA SER A 76 3.86 46.58 17.78
C SER A 76 2.73 46.64 16.77
N ALA A 77 2.67 47.69 15.95
CA ALA A 77 1.67 47.84 14.89
C ALA A 77 1.78 46.70 13.86
N LEU A 78 3.00 46.42 13.39
CA LEU A 78 3.27 45.35 12.43
C LEU A 78 2.86 43.97 12.96
N CYS A 79 3.13 43.65 14.23
CA CYS A 79 2.67 42.38 14.82
C CYS A 79 1.13 42.29 14.83
N GLY A 80 0.43 43.41 15.05
CA GLY A 80 -1.04 43.47 14.99
C GLY A 80 -1.57 43.26 13.58
N GLU A 81 -0.94 43.89 12.57
CA GLU A 81 -1.28 43.71 11.15
C GLU A 81 -1.08 42.26 10.70
N LEU A 82 0.07 41.66 11.03
CA LEU A 82 0.38 40.26 10.70
C LEU A 82 -0.59 39.28 11.36
N LEU A 83 -0.98 39.54 12.61
CA LEU A 83 -1.98 38.75 13.33
C LEU A 83 -3.36 38.82 12.66
N LEU A 84 -3.79 40.02 12.22
CA LEU A 84 -5.05 40.21 11.51
C LEU A 84 -5.02 39.52 10.14
N GLU A 85 -3.92 39.65 9.40
CA GLU A 85 -3.73 39.02 8.10
C GLU A 85 -3.74 37.48 8.18
N TYR A 86 -3.11 36.92 9.22
CA TYR A 86 -2.99 35.47 9.40
C TYR A 86 -4.22 34.82 10.07
N GLY A 87 -4.95 35.56 10.90
CA GLY A 87 -6.09 35.08 11.70
C GLY A 87 -7.34 34.71 10.90
N LEU A 88 -7.41 35.08 9.61
CA LEU A 88 -8.42 34.58 8.68
C LEU A 88 -8.04 33.14 8.30
N GLU A 89 -8.66 32.16 8.95
CA GLU A 89 -8.38 30.75 8.76
C GLU A 89 -8.44 30.38 7.25
N PRO A 90 -7.31 30.06 6.59
CA PRO A 90 -7.34 29.59 5.22
C PRO A 90 -7.98 28.21 5.25
N ILE A 91 -9.10 28.11 4.54
CA ILE A 91 -9.87 26.88 4.35
C ILE A 91 -8.90 25.75 4.05
N GLN A 92 -8.97 24.66 4.82
CA GLN A 92 -8.21 23.45 4.52
C GLN A 92 -8.40 23.14 3.04
N LYS A 93 -7.31 23.14 2.25
CA LYS A 93 -7.35 22.63 0.88
C LYS A 93 -7.60 21.14 0.98
N LYS A 94 -8.88 20.74 1.08
CA LYS A 94 -9.29 19.37 0.76
C LYS A 94 -8.67 19.08 -0.59
N ARG A 95 -7.90 17.99 -0.66
CA ARG A 95 -7.38 17.48 -1.93
C ARG A 95 -8.60 17.38 -2.83
N VAL A 96 -8.67 18.24 -3.86
CA VAL A 96 -9.78 18.18 -4.82
C VAL A 96 -9.75 16.76 -5.34
N PRO A 97 -10.79 15.93 -5.08
CA PRO A 97 -10.86 14.62 -5.68
C PRO A 97 -10.66 14.85 -7.17
N LYS A 98 -9.75 14.11 -7.79
CA LYS A 98 -9.59 14.18 -9.24
C LYS A 98 -10.98 13.90 -9.79
N ALA A 99 -11.65 14.93 -10.32
CA ALA A 99 -13.00 14.84 -10.84
C ALA A 99 -12.90 14.06 -12.14
N VAL A 100 -12.81 12.74 -12.00
CA VAL A 100 -13.07 11.82 -13.09
C VAL A 100 -14.56 11.56 -13.00
N ALA A 101 -15.27 11.73 -14.12
CA ALA A 101 -16.66 11.35 -14.19
C ALA A 101 -16.74 9.86 -13.83
N ALA A 102 -17.46 9.55 -12.74
CA ALA A 102 -17.64 8.17 -12.32
C ALA A 102 -18.33 7.40 -13.45
N ILE A 103 -17.80 6.22 -13.77
CA ILE A 103 -18.35 5.41 -14.86
C ILE A 103 -19.62 4.75 -14.35
N PRO A 104 -20.79 4.95 -14.99
CA PRO A 104 -22.04 4.30 -14.59
C PRO A 104 -21.87 2.78 -14.57
N LEU A 105 -22.31 2.16 -13.46
CA LEU A 105 -22.38 0.72 -13.35
C LEU A 105 -23.43 0.22 -14.34
N THR A 106 -23.06 -0.73 -15.18
CA THR A 106 -23.99 -1.37 -16.12
C THR A 106 -24.26 -2.81 -15.72
N TYR A 107 -25.50 -3.26 -15.95
CA TYR A 107 -25.86 -4.67 -15.83
C TYR A 107 -25.69 -5.32 -17.21
N PRO A 108 -25.00 -6.47 -17.32
CA PRO A 108 -24.85 -7.15 -18.60
C PRO A 108 -26.18 -7.62 -19.19
N ASP A 109 -26.31 -7.50 -20.51
CA ASP A 109 -27.45 -8.07 -21.23
C ASP A 109 -27.18 -9.56 -21.50
N PHE A 110 -27.49 -10.39 -20.50
CA PHE A 110 -27.40 -11.85 -20.60
C PHE A 110 -28.59 -12.40 -21.40
N SER A 111 -28.33 -13.34 -22.31
CA SER A 111 -29.38 -14.07 -23.02
C SER A 111 -30.24 -14.91 -22.07
N ASP A 112 -31.46 -15.25 -22.50
CA ASP A 112 -32.45 -15.93 -21.68
C ASP A 112 -32.02 -17.34 -21.21
N ASP A 113 -31.12 -17.99 -21.94
CA ASP A 113 -30.55 -19.30 -21.59
C ASP A 113 -29.51 -19.21 -20.46
N ILE A 114 -28.99 -18.02 -20.15
CA ILE A 114 -28.05 -17.77 -19.06
C ILE A 114 -28.81 -17.58 -17.75
N THR A 115 -28.91 -18.66 -16.99
CA THR A 115 -29.66 -18.72 -15.73
C THR A 115 -28.81 -18.52 -14.48
N HIS A 116 -27.50 -18.77 -14.54
CA HIS A 116 -26.59 -18.67 -13.40
C HIS A 116 -25.59 -17.54 -13.62
N ARG A 117 -25.55 -16.59 -12.69
CA ARG A 117 -24.83 -15.32 -12.84
C ARG A 117 -24.04 -14.99 -11.59
N ILE A 118 -22.82 -14.49 -11.76
CA ILE A 118 -21.97 -14.05 -10.66
C ILE A 118 -21.11 -12.88 -11.10
N HIS A 119 -20.91 -11.94 -10.18
CA HIS A 119 -20.19 -10.69 -10.41
C HIS A 119 -19.11 -10.51 -9.35
N PHE A 120 -17.89 -10.17 -9.76
CA PHE A 120 -16.81 -9.92 -8.82
C PHE A 120 -15.76 -8.99 -9.41
N LEU A 121 -15.08 -8.23 -8.54
CA LEU A 121 -13.95 -7.40 -8.96
C LEU A 121 -12.71 -8.27 -9.20
N LYS A 122 -11.98 -8.01 -10.30
CA LYS A 122 -10.63 -8.52 -10.49
C LYS A 122 -9.72 -7.99 -9.37
N GLY A 123 -8.78 -8.81 -8.93
CA GLY A 123 -7.78 -8.41 -7.94
C GLY A 123 -6.61 -9.39 -7.89
N PRO A 124 -5.55 -9.02 -7.17
CA PRO A 124 -4.30 -9.79 -7.15
C PRO A 124 -4.35 -11.05 -6.28
N GLY A 125 -5.34 -11.22 -5.40
CA GLY A 125 -5.41 -12.41 -4.54
C GLY A 125 -5.76 -13.70 -5.30
N ILE A 126 -5.20 -14.84 -4.85
CA ILE A 126 -5.35 -16.19 -5.45
C ILE A 126 -6.79 -16.46 -5.89
N ARG A 127 -7.74 -16.29 -4.97
CA ARG A 127 -9.18 -16.55 -5.21
C ARG A 127 -9.75 -15.73 -6.36
N ARG A 128 -9.37 -14.46 -6.47
CA ARG A 128 -9.82 -13.58 -7.55
C ARG A 128 -9.16 -13.96 -8.86
N GLN A 129 -7.86 -14.28 -8.85
CA GLN A 129 -7.17 -14.73 -10.06
C GLN A 129 -7.75 -16.04 -10.59
N ARG A 130 -7.97 -17.03 -9.70
CA ARG A 130 -8.59 -18.32 -10.07
C ARG A 130 -10.01 -18.16 -10.60
N ALA A 131 -10.82 -17.29 -9.98
CA ALA A 131 -12.15 -16.99 -10.50
C ALA A 131 -12.10 -16.34 -11.90
N VAL A 132 -11.10 -15.49 -12.17
CA VAL A 132 -10.90 -14.91 -13.51
C VAL A 132 -10.49 -15.99 -14.53
N GLU A 133 -9.63 -16.93 -14.15
CA GLU A 133 -9.21 -18.05 -14.99
C GLU A 133 -10.41 -18.95 -15.34
N LEU A 134 -11.17 -19.40 -14.33
CA LEU A 134 -12.38 -20.19 -14.52
C LEU A 134 -13.42 -19.48 -15.38
N ALA A 135 -13.53 -18.15 -15.26
CA ALA A 135 -14.46 -17.36 -16.06
C ALA A 135 -14.17 -17.47 -17.56
N THR A 136 -12.94 -17.77 -17.98
CA THR A 136 -12.60 -17.92 -19.40
C THR A 136 -13.29 -19.12 -20.07
N HIS A 137 -13.74 -20.10 -19.28
CA HIS A 137 -14.48 -21.27 -19.76
C HIS A 137 -16.00 -21.03 -19.81
N ALA A 138 -16.47 -19.87 -19.36
CA ALA A 138 -17.89 -19.52 -19.37
C ALA A 138 -18.32 -18.97 -20.74
N PRO A 139 -19.54 -19.29 -21.21
CA PRO A 139 -20.02 -18.81 -22.51
C PRO A 139 -20.35 -17.31 -22.51
N ALA A 140 -20.64 -16.71 -21.36
CA ALA A 140 -20.95 -15.29 -21.25
C ALA A 140 -20.04 -14.62 -20.20
N VAL A 141 -19.16 -13.72 -20.65
CA VAL A 141 -18.25 -12.96 -19.78
C VAL A 141 -18.25 -11.50 -20.20
N TYR A 142 -18.58 -10.62 -19.26
CA TYR A 142 -18.59 -9.17 -19.46
C TYR A 142 -17.61 -8.52 -18.51
N LYS A 143 -16.84 -7.55 -19.03
CA LYS A 143 -15.85 -6.80 -18.26
C LYS A 143 -16.15 -5.31 -18.38
N GLN A 144 -16.31 -4.65 -17.25
CA GLN A 144 -16.41 -3.20 -17.18
C GLN A 144 -15.30 -2.64 -16.29
N THR A 145 -14.68 -1.54 -16.71
CA THR A 145 -13.55 -0.91 -16.02
C THR A 145 -14.00 0.41 -15.44
N SER A 146 -13.77 0.63 -14.15
CA SER A 146 -14.08 1.89 -13.48
C SER A 146 -13.05 2.99 -13.81
N ASP A 147 -13.37 4.21 -13.41
CA ASP A 147 -12.49 5.38 -13.52
C ASP A 147 -11.15 5.23 -12.75
N ARG A 148 -11.15 4.36 -11.72
CA ARG A 148 -9.98 3.96 -10.92
C ARG A 148 -9.23 2.77 -11.51
N GLY A 149 -9.60 2.31 -12.72
CA GLY A 149 -8.97 1.16 -13.37
C GLY A 149 -9.32 -0.19 -12.73
N ARG A 150 -10.37 -0.26 -11.91
CA ARG A 150 -10.84 -1.52 -11.32
C ARG A 150 -11.74 -2.22 -12.31
N VAL A 151 -11.50 -3.51 -12.56
CA VAL A 151 -12.29 -4.31 -13.50
C VAL A 151 -13.32 -5.12 -12.73
N LEU A 152 -14.59 -4.96 -13.06
CA LEU A 152 -15.68 -5.83 -12.65
C LEU A 152 -15.92 -6.88 -13.73
N VAL A 153 -15.84 -8.15 -13.35
CA VAL A 153 -16.10 -9.31 -14.18
C VAL A 153 -17.50 -9.83 -13.84
N SER A 154 -18.36 -9.94 -14.84
CA SER A 154 -19.68 -10.55 -14.73
C SER A 154 -19.71 -11.80 -15.59
N VAL A 155 -20.00 -12.93 -14.96
CA VAL A 155 -19.96 -14.24 -15.59
C VAL A 155 -21.36 -14.82 -15.59
N GLY A 156 -21.77 -15.33 -16.75
CA GLY A 156 -23.03 -16.01 -16.96
C GLY A 156 -22.79 -17.40 -17.52
N VAL A 157 -23.49 -18.40 -16.98
CA VAL A 157 -23.47 -19.76 -17.52
C VAL A 157 -24.89 -20.33 -17.61
N PRO A 158 -25.17 -21.17 -18.62
CA PRO A 158 -26.44 -21.88 -18.72
C PRO A 158 -26.52 -22.97 -17.67
N LYS A 159 -27.74 -23.45 -17.38
CA LYS A 159 -28.00 -24.54 -16.44
C LYS A 159 -27.19 -25.81 -16.74
N ALA A 160 -26.90 -26.11 -18.01
CA ALA A 160 -26.07 -27.25 -18.41
C ALA A 160 -24.62 -27.18 -17.88
N ASN A 161 -24.13 -25.97 -17.57
CA ASN A 161 -22.76 -25.70 -17.11
C ASN A 161 -22.72 -25.34 -15.62
N VAL A 162 -23.73 -25.76 -14.84
CA VAL A 162 -23.83 -25.45 -13.40
C VAL A 162 -22.61 -25.94 -12.59
N ARG A 163 -21.90 -26.99 -13.04
CA ARG A 163 -20.63 -27.41 -12.42
C ARG A 163 -19.54 -26.33 -12.52
N LEU A 164 -19.43 -25.63 -13.65
CA LEU A 164 -18.52 -24.49 -13.78
C LEU A 164 -18.95 -23.33 -12.87
N PHE A 165 -20.26 -23.08 -12.78
CA PHE A 165 -20.81 -22.05 -11.90
C PHE A 165 -20.42 -22.27 -10.44
N GLU A 166 -20.64 -23.50 -9.96
CA GLU A 166 -20.27 -23.88 -8.60
C GLU A 166 -18.76 -23.68 -8.35
N ARG A 167 -17.91 -24.10 -9.29
CA ARG A 167 -16.46 -23.91 -9.18
C ARG A 167 -16.08 -22.44 -9.08
N LEU A 168 -16.72 -21.57 -9.87
CA LEU A 168 -16.56 -20.12 -9.78
C LEU A 168 -16.97 -19.57 -8.41
N VAL A 169 -18.16 -19.96 -7.92
CA VAL A 169 -18.69 -19.57 -6.61
C VAL A 169 -17.75 -19.98 -5.49
N GLU A 170 -17.24 -21.21 -5.52
CA GLU A 170 -16.31 -21.68 -4.51
C GLU A 170 -14.94 -21.00 -4.60
N ALA A 171 -14.46 -20.71 -5.81
CA ALA A 171 -13.15 -20.07 -6.00
C ALA A 171 -13.17 -18.66 -5.42
N ILE A 172 -14.22 -17.88 -5.77
CA ILE A 172 -14.36 -16.51 -5.30
C ILE A 172 -14.88 -16.43 -3.86
N GLY A 173 -15.76 -17.34 -3.43
CA GLY A 173 -16.54 -17.34 -2.18
C GLY A 173 -17.06 -15.97 -1.76
N ASP A 174 -16.84 -15.57 -0.50
CA ASP A 174 -17.27 -14.28 0.07
C ASP A 174 -16.76 -13.04 -0.69
N LEU A 175 -15.66 -13.15 -1.45
CA LEU A 175 -15.09 -12.07 -2.26
C LEU A 175 -15.94 -11.70 -3.49
N ALA A 176 -17.03 -12.44 -3.77
CA ALA A 176 -18.01 -12.05 -4.79
C ALA A 176 -18.66 -10.71 -4.45
N GLN A 177 -18.89 -10.42 -3.17
CA GLN A 177 -19.37 -9.11 -2.77
C GLN A 177 -18.22 -8.10 -2.79
N GLY A 178 -18.41 -7.02 -3.53
CA GLY A 178 -17.46 -5.90 -3.62
C GLY A 178 -18.15 -4.58 -3.32
N ASP A 179 -17.38 -3.64 -2.78
CA ASP A 179 -17.77 -2.23 -2.71
C ASP A 179 -17.49 -1.57 -4.07
N TYR A 180 -18.49 -1.60 -4.94
CA TYR A 180 -18.37 -1.08 -6.31
C TYR A 180 -18.23 0.44 -6.34
N ALA A 181 -18.81 1.16 -5.38
CA ALA A 181 -18.65 2.60 -5.24
C ALA A 181 -17.21 2.96 -4.84
N ALA A 182 -16.63 2.24 -3.87
CA ALA A 182 -15.21 2.36 -3.54
C ALA A 182 -14.30 1.93 -4.71
N ALA A 183 -14.74 0.99 -5.54
CA ALA A 183 -14.04 0.60 -6.76
C ALA A 183 -14.11 1.65 -7.88
N GLY A 184 -14.94 2.69 -7.76
CA GLY A 184 -15.03 3.80 -8.73
C GLY A 184 -16.20 3.70 -9.73
N PHE A 185 -17.15 2.80 -9.50
CA PHE A 185 -18.38 2.77 -10.28
C PHE A 185 -19.41 3.73 -9.68
N ASP A 186 -20.15 4.42 -10.55
CA ASP A 186 -21.38 5.09 -10.15
C ASP A 186 -22.50 4.04 -10.09
N ILE A 187 -22.88 3.67 -8.88
CA ILE A 187 -23.89 2.64 -8.63
C ILE A 187 -25.33 3.18 -8.60
N GLY A 188 -25.52 4.51 -8.70
CA GLY A 188 -26.82 5.17 -8.62
C GLY A 188 -27.56 5.06 -7.27
N PHE A 189 -27.07 4.24 -6.33
CA PHE A 189 -27.67 4.03 -5.02
C PHE A 189 -26.99 4.86 -3.93
N VAL A 190 -27.79 5.67 -3.23
CA VAL A 190 -27.34 6.48 -2.10
C VAL A 190 -27.95 5.91 -0.81
N MET A 191 -27.16 5.14 -0.06
CA MET A 191 -27.64 4.44 1.15
C MET A 191 -28.07 5.39 2.27
N ARG A 192 -27.27 6.44 2.54
CA ARG A 192 -27.54 7.43 3.58
C ARG A 192 -28.32 8.62 2.98
N PRO A 193 -29.48 8.99 3.53
CA PRO A 193 -30.23 10.15 3.06
C PRO A 193 -29.39 11.44 3.16
N GLU A 194 -29.56 12.33 2.18
CA GLU A 194 -28.92 13.64 2.20
C GLU A 194 -29.44 14.50 3.38
N GLY A 195 -28.57 15.38 3.90
CA GLY A 195 -28.95 16.35 4.92
C GLY A 195 -28.96 15.85 6.38
N ILE A 196 -28.61 14.59 6.64
CA ILE A 196 -28.54 14.06 8.02
C ILE A 196 -27.13 14.30 8.61
N PRO A 197 -26.98 15.04 9.73
CA PRO A 197 -25.71 15.24 10.43
C PRO A 197 -25.03 13.93 10.82
N GLN A 198 -23.69 13.88 10.80
CA GLN A 198 -22.91 12.64 10.96
C GLN A 198 -23.21 11.87 12.26
N GLU A 199 -23.66 12.59 13.30
CA GLU A 199 -23.93 12.08 14.66
C GLU A 199 -25.39 11.65 14.87
N GLN A 200 -26.28 11.88 13.90
CA GLN A 200 -27.68 11.54 14.00
C GLN A 200 -27.97 10.16 13.39
N SER A 201 -28.77 9.35 14.11
CA SER A 201 -29.28 8.06 13.62
C SER A 201 -30.13 8.26 12.35
N TRP A 202 -30.02 7.34 11.41
CA TRP A 202 -30.76 7.36 10.15
C TRP A 202 -31.16 5.95 9.70
N THR A 203 -32.22 5.89 8.92
CA THR A 203 -32.69 4.68 8.22
C THR A 203 -32.24 4.73 6.77
N ALA A 204 -31.75 3.61 6.24
CA ALA A 204 -31.26 3.56 4.88
C ALA A 204 -32.35 3.75 3.84
N ASN A 205 -32.00 4.46 2.75
CA ASN A 205 -32.86 4.52 1.58
C ASN A 205 -33.08 3.09 1.05
N PRO A 206 -34.32 2.75 0.65
CA PRO A 206 -34.57 1.47 0.00
C PRO A 206 -33.79 1.42 -1.32
N LEU A 207 -33.26 0.25 -1.64
CA LEU A 207 -32.59 0.02 -2.91
C LEU A 207 -33.63 -0.10 -4.02
N ASP A 208 -33.57 0.79 -5.02
CA ASP A 208 -34.43 0.71 -6.20
C ASP A 208 -34.08 -0.56 -7.03
N PRO A 209 -35.03 -1.49 -7.22
CA PRO A 209 -34.82 -2.72 -7.99
C PRO A 209 -34.43 -2.49 -9.46
N VAL A 210 -34.73 -1.32 -10.02
CA VAL A 210 -34.39 -0.98 -11.41
C VAL A 210 -32.89 -0.70 -11.57
N LEU A 211 -32.18 -0.38 -10.48
CA LEU A 211 -30.75 -0.07 -10.56
C LEU A 211 -29.92 -1.32 -10.90
N PRO A 212 -28.88 -1.20 -11.75
CA PRO A 212 -27.96 -2.30 -12.06
C PRO A 212 -27.36 -2.99 -10.84
N ILE A 213 -27.07 -2.21 -9.79
CA ILE A 213 -26.50 -2.73 -8.55
C ILE A 213 -27.44 -3.68 -7.81
N ALA A 214 -28.76 -3.45 -7.87
CA ALA A 214 -29.75 -4.31 -7.24
C ALA A 214 -29.73 -5.71 -7.86
N ARG A 215 -29.69 -5.77 -9.20
CA ARG A 215 -29.62 -7.04 -9.95
C ARG A 215 -28.30 -7.77 -9.69
N ILE A 216 -27.17 -7.07 -9.68
CA ILE A 216 -25.85 -7.64 -9.37
C ILE A 216 -25.81 -8.24 -7.95
N TRP A 217 -26.37 -7.53 -6.96
CA TRP A 217 -26.44 -8.04 -5.60
C TRP A 217 -27.36 -9.24 -5.50
N GLU A 218 -28.51 -9.21 -6.15
CA GLU A 218 -29.43 -10.35 -6.19
C GLU A 218 -28.77 -11.60 -6.79
N ASP A 219 -28.11 -11.47 -7.94
CA ASP A 219 -27.38 -12.56 -8.59
C ASP A 219 -26.30 -13.14 -7.67
N ASN A 220 -25.47 -12.28 -7.05
CA ASN A 220 -24.44 -12.73 -6.10
C ASN A 220 -25.02 -13.38 -4.84
N GLN A 221 -26.19 -12.95 -4.38
CA GLN A 221 -26.88 -13.56 -3.25
C GLN A 221 -27.42 -14.95 -3.61
N ARG A 222 -28.01 -15.12 -4.79
CA ARG A 222 -28.45 -16.42 -5.31
C ARG A 222 -27.27 -17.36 -5.50
N ALA A 223 -26.15 -16.85 -6.02
CA ALA A 223 -24.93 -17.61 -6.22
C ALA A 223 -24.41 -18.26 -4.92
N ARG A 224 -24.66 -17.68 -3.74
CA ARG A 224 -24.29 -18.27 -2.44
C ARG A 224 -24.92 -19.63 -2.18
N GLY A 225 -26.05 -19.95 -2.80
CA GLY A 225 -26.67 -21.28 -2.70
C GLY A 225 -25.79 -22.40 -3.27
N TYR A 226 -24.83 -22.08 -4.14
CA TYR A 226 -23.86 -23.03 -4.71
C TYR A 226 -22.53 -23.04 -3.92
N SER A 227 -22.46 -22.36 -2.78
CA SER A 227 -21.27 -22.36 -1.94
C SER A 227 -21.16 -23.63 -1.09
N TRP A 228 -19.93 -23.92 -0.64
CA TRP A 228 -19.70 -25.00 0.33
C TRP A 228 -20.48 -24.79 1.63
N GLN A 229 -20.59 -23.55 2.10
CA GLN A 229 -21.33 -23.24 3.33
C GLN A 229 -22.81 -23.57 3.19
N ALA A 230 -23.43 -23.23 2.05
CA ALA A 230 -24.82 -23.55 1.79
C ALA A 230 -25.03 -25.07 1.81
N ARG A 231 -24.18 -25.83 1.11
CA ARG A 231 -24.23 -27.29 1.12
C ARG A 231 -24.08 -27.86 2.52
N GLY A 232 -23.06 -27.43 3.27
CA GLY A 232 -22.80 -27.90 4.63
C GLY A 232 -23.97 -27.67 5.59
N LEU A 233 -24.77 -26.62 5.36
CA LEU A 233 -25.98 -26.35 6.12
C LEU A 233 -27.19 -27.20 5.69
N GLY A 234 -27.19 -27.73 4.46
CA GLY A 234 -28.26 -28.59 3.96
C GLY A 234 -29.62 -27.90 4.05
N ASP A 235 -30.59 -28.56 4.68
CA ASP A 235 -31.94 -28.05 4.90
C ASP A 235 -32.00 -26.81 5.82
N GLN A 236 -30.93 -26.52 6.57
CA GLN A 236 -30.83 -25.30 7.40
C GLN A 236 -30.47 -24.06 6.58
N TRP A 237 -30.03 -24.23 5.34
CA TRP A 237 -29.83 -23.10 4.43
C TRP A 237 -31.18 -22.63 3.91
N HIS A 238 -31.50 -21.35 4.10
CA HIS A 238 -32.75 -20.75 3.61
C HIS A 238 -32.57 -19.86 2.37
N GLY A 239 -31.34 -19.42 2.07
CA GLY A 239 -31.07 -18.50 0.95
C GLY A 239 -31.69 -17.11 1.13
N LEU A 240 -31.58 -16.26 0.10
CA LEU A 240 -32.18 -14.92 0.11
C LEU A 240 -33.71 -14.97 -0.06
N ASP A 241 -34.20 -15.92 -0.84
CA ASP A 241 -35.62 -16.07 -1.21
C ASP A 241 -36.39 -17.03 -0.31
N GLY A 242 -35.75 -17.60 0.72
CA GLY A 242 -36.36 -18.54 1.65
C GLY A 242 -36.61 -19.93 1.05
N LYS A 243 -36.17 -20.21 -0.19
CA LYS A 243 -36.44 -21.48 -0.89
C LYS A 243 -35.46 -22.58 -0.53
N GLY A 244 -34.38 -22.24 0.16
CA GLY A 244 -33.34 -23.18 0.56
C GLY A 244 -32.29 -23.45 -0.52
N LEU A 245 -31.82 -24.70 -0.61
CA LEU A 245 -30.78 -25.06 -1.58
C LEU A 245 -31.31 -25.05 -3.01
N PRO A 246 -30.50 -24.65 -4.00
CA PRO A 246 -30.90 -24.73 -5.40
C PRO A 246 -31.20 -26.17 -5.83
N GLU A 247 -32.28 -26.36 -6.61
CA GLU A 247 -32.70 -27.70 -7.08
C GLU A 247 -31.72 -28.34 -8.07
N ASP A 248 -30.94 -27.53 -8.80
CA ASP A 248 -29.99 -27.98 -9.81
C ASP A 248 -28.55 -27.96 -9.33
N ILE A 249 -28.36 -27.90 -8.02
CA ILE A 249 -27.04 -27.97 -7.41
C ILE A 249 -26.36 -29.29 -7.84
N PRO A 250 -25.13 -29.26 -8.39
CA PRO A 250 -24.53 -30.45 -8.99
C PRO A 250 -24.42 -31.62 -7.99
N ASP A 251 -24.60 -32.84 -8.47
CA ASP A 251 -24.21 -34.02 -7.69
C ASP A 251 -22.68 -34.08 -7.58
N ILE A 252 -22.25 -34.42 -6.38
CA ILE A 252 -20.92 -34.32 -5.81
C ILE A 252 -20.31 -35.69 -5.51
N THR A 253 -21.04 -36.78 -5.77
CA THR A 253 -20.58 -38.17 -5.59
C THR A 253 -19.71 -38.68 -6.76
N GLY A 254 -19.47 -37.86 -7.78
CA GLY A 254 -18.69 -38.21 -8.96
C GLY A 254 -17.19 -37.92 -8.83
N ILE A 255 -16.43 -38.32 -9.85
CA ILE A 255 -14.98 -38.05 -9.97
C ILE A 255 -14.73 -36.53 -9.95
N PRO A 256 -13.64 -36.07 -9.31
CA PRO A 256 -13.18 -34.68 -9.37
C PRO A 256 -13.20 -34.09 -10.77
N TRP A 257 -13.68 -32.85 -10.87
CA TRP A 257 -13.89 -32.17 -12.14
C TRP A 257 -13.25 -30.78 -12.19
N ASP A 258 -12.61 -30.46 -13.32
CA ASP A 258 -12.13 -29.13 -13.68
C ASP A 258 -12.44 -28.82 -15.18
N PRO A 259 -12.83 -27.58 -15.53
CA PRO A 259 -13.10 -27.22 -16.93
C PRO A 259 -11.83 -27.21 -17.80
N ASP A 260 -10.65 -27.11 -17.21
CA ASP A 260 -9.38 -27.21 -17.93
C ASP A 260 -8.95 -28.69 -18.04
N PRO A 261 -8.78 -29.25 -19.26
CA PRO A 261 -8.37 -30.63 -19.46
C PRO A 261 -7.03 -30.99 -18.79
N LEU A 262 -6.11 -30.04 -18.66
CA LEU A 262 -4.83 -30.26 -18.02
C LEU A 262 -5.02 -30.40 -16.51
N TRP A 263 -5.73 -29.47 -15.87
CA TRP A 263 -6.06 -29.57 -14.44
C TRP A 263 -6.94 -30.78 -14.14
N GLN A 264 -7.85 -31.14 -15.04
CA GLN A 264 -8.63 -32.38 -14.98
C GLN A 264 -7.70 -33.61 -14.94
N ARG A 265 -6.66 -33.63 -15.78
CA ARG A 265 -5.70 -34.73 -15.78
C ARG A 265 -4.88 -34.80 -14.49
N VAL A 266 -4.47 -33.65 -13.95
CA VAL A 266 -3.77 -33.59 -12.66
C VAL A 266 -4.67 -34.14 -11.53
N LEU A 267 -5.97 -33.78 -11.52
CA LEU A 267 -6.95 -34.32 -10.58
C LEU A 267 -7.04 -35.84 -10.65
N GLU A 268 -7.18 -36.41 -11.85
CA GLU A 268 -7.24 -37.87 -12.05
C GLU A 268 -6.00 -38.60 -11.50
N LEU A 269 -4.81 -38.02 -11.69
CA LEU A 269 -3.57 -38.59 -11.18
C LEU A 269 -3.49 -38.51 -9.66
N THR A 270 -3.88 -37.38 -9.05
CA THR A 270 -3.92 -37.27 -7.59
C THR A 270 -4.98 -38.17 -6.95
N GLU A 271 -6.11 -38.38 -7.62
CA GLU A 271 -7.11 -39.35 -7.20
C GLU A 271 -6.59 -40.79 -7.27
N SER A 272 -5.74 -41.09 -8.24
CA SER A 272 -5.11 -42.40 -8.40
C SER A 272 -3.84 -42.58 -7.55
N ASP A 273 -3.53 -41.63 -6.66
CA ASP A 273 -2.30 -41.62 -5.84
C ASP A 273 -0.99 -41.61 -6.66
N ARG A 274 -1.04 -41.09 -7.90
CA ARG A 274 0.10 -40.97 -8.82
C ARG A 274 0.73 -39.58 -8.71
N LEU A 275 1.16 -39.22 -7.50
CA LEU A 275 1.54 -37.86 -7.13
C LEU A 275 2.73 -37.29 -7.91
N HIS A 276 3.75 -38.11 -8.20
CA HIS A 276 4.91 -37.67 -8.97
C HIS A 276 4.56 -37.34 -10.43
N GLU A 277 3.61 -38.08 -11.02
CA GLU A 277 3.14 -37.80 -12.39
C GLU A 277 2.25 -36.56 -12.42
N ALA A 278 1.43 -36.36 -11.39
CA ALA A 278 0.66 -35.13 -11.22
C ALA A 278 1.59 -33.91 -11.12
N LEU A 279 2.68 -34.03 -10.34
CA LEU A 279 3.70 -32.98 -10.23
C LEU A 279 4.39 -32.72 -11.57
N ALA A 280 4.76 -33.74 -12.33
CA ALA A 280 5.39 -33.57 -13.64
C ALA A 280 4.51 -32.78 -14.62
N LEU A 281 3.19 -32.99 -14.62
CA LEU A 281 2.26 -32.19 -15.41
C LEU A 281 2.21 -30.73 -14.93
N VAL A 282 2.19 -30.52 -13.62
CA VAL A 282 2.16 -29.18 -13.01
C VAL A 282 3.47 -28.42 -13.26
N GLU A 283 4.61 -29.11 -13.38
CA GLU A 283 5.90 -28.52 -13.74
C GLU A 283 6.02 -28.16 -15.22
N ALA A 284 5.26 -28.81 -16.10
CA ALA A 284 5.23 -28.48 -17.52
C ALA A 284 4.48 -27.16 -17.81
N ILE A 285 3.67 -26.68 -16.86
CA ILE A 285 2.96 -25.40 -16.96
C ILE A 285 3.92 -24.26 -16.57
N PRO A 286 4.06 -23.20 -17.39
CA PRO A 286 4.85 -22.03 -17.04
C PRO A 286 4.43 -21.44 -15.69
N GLY A 287 5.40 -21.05 -14.85
CA GLY A 287 5.13 -20.57 -13.49
C GLY A 287 4.09 -19.45 -13.41
N HIS A 288 4.10 -18.52 -14.37
CA HIS A 288 3.17 -17.39 -14.42
C HIS A 288 1.71 -17.81 -14.71
N GLU A 289 1.48 -18.97 -15.32
CA GLU A 289 0.14 -19.50 -15.63
C GLU A 289 -0.45 -20.29 -14.46
N ARG A 290 0.40 -20.84 -13.57
CA ARG A 290 -0.03 -21.63 -12.41
C ARG A 290 -0.01 -20.87 -11.07
N GLU A 291 0.22 -19.55 -11.05
CA GLU A 291 0.08 -18.71 -9.85
C GLU A 291 -1.26 -18.93 -9.09
N PRO A 292 -2.43 -19.09 -9.76
CA PRO A 292 -3.71 -19.36 -9.09
C PRO A 292 -3.81 -20.73 -8.42
N ALA A 293 -2.91 -21.67 -8.76
CA ALA A 293 -2.85 -23.03 -8.22
C ALA A 293 -1.75 -23.18 -7.15
N PHE A 294 -1.40 -22.09 -6.47
CA PHE A 294 -0.36 -22.04 -5.45
C PHE A 294 -0.52 -23.12 -4.37
N ASP A 295 -1.72 -23.30 -3.81
CA ASP A 295 -1.96 -24.32 -2.78
C ASP A 295 -1.67 -25.73 -3.31
N GLU A 296 -2.09 -26.02 -4.54
CA GLU A 296 -1.89 -27.31 -5.19
C GLU A 296 -0.42 -27.61 -5.47
N VAL A 297 0.31 -26.63 -5.98
CA VAL A 297 1.75 -26.77 -6.26
C VAL A 297 2.51 -27.02 -4.96
N ILE A 298 2.26 -26.23 -3.90
CA ILE A 298 2.96 -26.38 -2.61
C ILE A 298 2.65 -27.72 -1.98
N TYR A 299 1.39 -28.16 -1.98
CA TYR A 299 1.05 -29.42 -1.34
C TYR A 299 1.57 -30.64 -2.15
N LEU A 300 1.61 -30.57 -3.50
CA LEU A 300 2.30 -31.59 -4.31
C LEU A 300 3.79 -31.68 -4.00
N ARG A 301 4.48 -30.52 -3.87
CA ARG A 301 5.90 -30.48 -3.48
C ARG A 301 6.14 -31.16 -2.14
N PHE A 302 5.29 -30.85 -1.15
CA PHE A 302 5.34 -31.46 0.17
C PHE A 302 5.12 -32.98 0.12
N LEU A 303 4.06 -33.46 -0.56
CA LEU A 303 3.73 -34.89 -0.63
C LEU A 303 4.77 -35.72 -1.39
N THR A 304 5.42 -35.13 -2.39
CA THR A 304 6.46 -35.80 -3.20
C THR A 304 7.87 -35.59 -2.64
N ASN A 305 8.02 -34.80 -1.58
CA ASN A 305 9.31 -34.38 -1.04
C ASN A 305 10.26 -33.79 -2.13
N THR A 306 9.69 -33.01 -3.05
CA THR A 306 10.45 -32.39 -4.14
C THR A 306 10.87 -30.97 -3.75
N PRO A 307 12.10 -30.52 -4.06
CA PRO A 307 12.56 -29.16 -3.74
C PRO A 307 11.64 -28.08 -4.31
N LEU A 308 11.40 -27.04 -3.51
CA LEU A 308 10.64 -25.87 -3.91
C LEU A 308 11.42 -25.03 -4.92
N ARG A 309 10.72 -24.45 -5.90
CA ARG A 309 11.26 -23.47 -6.84
C ARG A 309 10.65 -22.09 -6.58
N ALA A 310 11.38 -21.02 -6.86
CA ALA A 310 10.87 -19.65 -6.84
C ALA A 310 9.61 -19.51 -7.71
N ASP A 311 9.58 -20.26 -8.81
CA ASP A 311 8.46 -20.35 -9.74
C ASP A 311 7.17 -20.93 -9.14
N ASP A 312 7.28 -21.72 -8.06
CA ASP A 312 6.13 -22.27 -7.34
C ASP A 312 5.44 -21.19 -6.46
N ILE A 313 6.12 -20.08 -6.15
CA ILE A 313 5.65 -19.04 -5.23
C ILE A 313 5.64 -17.62 -5.82
N ARG A 314 5.59 -17.52 -7.16
CA ARG A 314 5.61 -16.24 -7.90
C ARG A 314 4.61 -15.22 -7.39
N LEU A 315 3.43 -15.66 -6.96
CA LEU A 315 2.43 -14.77 -6.40
C LEU A 315 2.91 -14.07 -5.11
N LEU A 316 3.51 -14.82 -4.19
CA LEU A 316 4.07 -14.28 -2.95
C LEU A 316 5.29 -13.40 -3.24
N ALA A 317 6.14 -13.84 -4.18
CA ALA A 317 7.27 -13.04 -4.67
C ALA A 317 6.81 -11.69 -5.23
N ARG A 318 5.77 -11.68 -6.08
CA ARG A 318 5.21 -10.44 -6.64
C ARG A 318 4.63 -9.55 -5.55
N LYS A 319 3.87 -10.10 -4.60
CA LYS A 319 3.33 -9.37 -3.45
C LYS A 319 4.44 -8.75 -2.59
N HIS A 320 5.57 -9.43 -2.42
CA HIS A 320 6.75 -8.90 -1.73
C HIS A 320 7.37 -7.75 -2.52
N VAL A 321 7.67 -7.99 -3.80
CA VAL A 321 8.26 -7.02 -4.73
C VAL A 321 7.43 -5.73 -4.81
N GLU A 322 6.11 -5.82 -4.92
CA GLU A 322 5.20 -4.67 -4.98
C GLU A 322 5.24 -3.78 -3.72
N ARG A 323 5.67 -4.34 -2.58
CA ARG A 323 5.81 -3.62 -1.31
C ARG A 323 7.21 -3.04 -1.12
N SER A 324 8.17 -3.40 -1.97
CA SER A 324 9.55 -2.93 -1.88
C SER A 324 9.68 -1.45 -2.25
N LEU A 325 10.68 -0.77 -1.67
CA LEU A 325 11.05 0.60 -2.05
C LEU A 325 11.56 0.70 -3.50
N ILE A 326 12.01 -0.42 -4.09
CA ILE A 326 12.47 -0.50 -5.48
C ILE A 326 11.51 -1.32 -6.37
N ALA A 327 10.22 -1.40 -5.99
CA ALA A 327 9.20 -2.20 -6.67
C ALA A 327 9.24 -2.06 -8.20
N GLY A 328 9.40 -0.84 -8.74
CA GLY A 328 9.48 -0.62 -10.18
C GLY A 328 10.57 -1.47 -10.84
N ARG A 329 11.79 -1.47 -10.29
CA ARG A 329 12.92 -2.20 -10.87
C ARG A 329 12.82 -3.71 -10.64
N LEU A 330 12.34 -4.13 -9.48
CA LEU A 330 12.10 -5.54 -9.20
C LEU A 330 10.99 -6.13 -10.07
N LEU A 331 9.97 -5.33 -10.44
CA LEU A 331 8.93 -5.75 -11.37
C LEU A 331 9.45 -5.82 -12.81
N ASP A 332 10.29 -4.85 -13.22
CA ASP A 332 10.90 -4.83 -14.56
C ASP A 332 11.88 -6.01 -14.75
N GLU A 333 12.60 -6.39 -13.69
CA GLU A 333 13.58 -7.49 -13.70
C GLU A 333 13.09 -8.69 -12.86
N PHE A 334 11.79 -8.99 -12.90
CA PHE A 334 11.17 -9.98 -11.99
C PHE A 334 11.76 -11.38 -12.10
N GLU A 335 12.07 -11.85 -13.32
CA GLU A 335 12.70 -13.17 -13.51
C GLU A 335 14.10 -13.24 -12.89
N ALA A 336 14.85 -12.12 -12.89
CA ALA A 336 16.14 -12.07 -12.22
C ALA A 336 15.99 -12.14 -10.69
N PHE A 337 14.98 -11.45 -10.13
CA PHE A 337 14.63 -11.60 -8.72
C PHE A 337 14.29 -13.05 -8.35
N LEU A 338 13.49 -13.74 -9.18
CA LEU A 338 13.19 -15.15 -8.97
C LEU A 338 14.44 -16.03 -9.02
N GLY A 339 15.41 -15.74 -9.90
CA GLY A 339 16.70 -16.42 -9.93
C GLY A 339 17.48 -16.29 -8.61
N HIS A 340 17.46 -15.10 -7.98
CA HIS A 340 18.06 -14.93 -6.64
C HIS A 340 17.29 -15.69 -5.55
N LEU A 341 15.96 -15.81 -5.69
CA LEU A 341 15.14 -16.56 -4.76
C LEU A 341 15.40 -18.07 -4.88
N ASP A 342 15.56 -18.60 -6.10
CA ASP A 342 16.00 -19.98 -6.33
C ASP A 342 17.38 -20.24 -5.73
N ALA A 343 18.32 -19.30 -5.89
CA ALA A 343 19.63 -19.41 -5.26
C ALA A 343 19.54 -19.43 -3.72
N GLN A 344 18.59 -18.70 -3.13
CA GLN A 344 18.34 -18.76 -1.69
C GLN A 344 17.72 -20.09 -1.26
N PHE A 345 16.77 -20.62 -2.01
CA PHE A 345 16.22 -21.96 -1.73
C PHE A 345 17.25 -23.07 -1.86
N ALA A 346 18.23 -22.92 -2.75
CA ALA A 346 19.34 -23.87 -2.83
C ALA A 346 20.30 -23.77 -1.62
N LEU A 347 20.48 -22.58 -1.06
CA LEU A 347 21.34 -22.34 0.10
C LEU A 347 20.68 -22.78 1.41
N GLU A 348 19.42 -22.39 1.60
CA GLU A 348 18.61 -22.67 2.78
C GLU A 348 17.24 -23.21 2.33
N PRO A 349 17.13 -24.53 2.07
CA PRO A 349 15.89 -25.12 1.60
C PRO A 349 14.76 -24.95 2.61
N PRO A 350 13.60 -24.41 2.20
CA PRO A 350 12.47 -24.23 3.11
C PRO A 350 11.86 -25.57 3.51
N LEU A 351 11.69 -25.78 4.82
CA LEU A 351 11.06 -26.96 5.39
C LEU A 351 9.54 -26.82 5.35
N LEU A 352 8.89 -27.32 4.29
CA LEU A 352 7.44 -27.18 4.11
C LEU A 352 6.61 -27.76 5.27
N GLU A 353 7.14 -28.74 6.00
CA GLU A 353 6.51 -29.31 7.21
C GLU A 353 6.36 -28.30 8.36
N GLU A 354 7.15 -27.22 8.39
CA GLU A 354 7.03 -26.16 9.40
C GLU A 354 5.90 -25.17 9.07
N MET A 355 5.35 -25.20 7.85
CA MET A 355 4.20 -24.38 7.50
C MET A 355 2.98 -24.79 8.33
N THR A 356 2.28 -23.83 8.92
CA THR A 356 1.12 -24.03 9.82
C THR A 356 0.18 -25.15 9.40
N ARG A 357 -0.18 -25.21 8.11
CA ARG A 357 -1.15 -26.17 7.56
C ARG A 357 -0.59 -27.58 7.32
N LEU A 358 0.72 -27.70 7.20
CA LEU A 358 1.44 -28.93 6.86
C LEU A 358 2.13 -29.56 8.08
N GLN A 359 2.10 -28.87 9.22
CA GLN A 359 2.59 -29.38 10.50
C GLN A 359 1.91 -30.71 10.87
N PRO A 360 2.66 -31.70 11.40
CA PRO A 360 2.10 -33.02 11.72
C PRO A 360 0.95 -33.02 12.74
N ASP A 361 0.93 -32.05 13.65
CA ASP A 361 -0.07 -31.90 14.70
C ASP A 361 -1.23 -30.96 14.32
N PHE A 362 -1.19 -30.38 13.12
CA PHE A 362 -2.24 -29.48 12.63
C PHE A 362 -3.59 -30.20 12.59
N GLY A 363 -4.57 -29.65 13.30
CA GLY A 363 -5.93 -30.19 13.35
C GLY A 363 -6.09 -31.48 14.18
N SER A 364 -5.07 -31.88 14.93
CA SER A 364 -5.13 -33.05 15.84
C SER A 364 -6.18 -32.90 16.95
N THR A 365 -6.51 -31.67 17.33
CA THR A 365 -7.54 -31.34 18.33
C THR A 365 -8.93 -31.11 17.75
N MET A 366 -9.09 -31.24 16.42
CA MET A 366 -10.40 -31.12 15.76
C MET A 366 -11.27 -32.35 16.03
N MET A 367 -12.58 -32.24 15.77
CA MET A 367 -13.52 -33.36 15.87
C MET A 367 -14.23 -33.57 14.52
N PRO A 368 -14.03 -34.73 13.84
CA PRO A 368 -12.99 -35.73 14.12
C PRO A 368 -11.56 -35.15 13.95
N PRO A 369 -10.54 -35.77 14.58
CA PRO A 369 -9.16 -35.31 14.48
C PRO A 369 -8.66 -35.43 13.04
N MET A 370 -7.98 -34.39 12.57
CA MET A 370 -7.40 -34.35 11.23
C MET A 370 -6.19 -35.29 11.17
N PRO A 371 -6.10 -36.20 10.18
CA PRO A 371 -4.88 -36.96 9.94
C PRO A 371 -3.76 -36.02 9.45
N PRO A 372 -2.48 -36.39 9.67
CA PRO A 372 -1.35 -35.60 9.18
C PRO A 372 -1.46 -35.33 7.67
N ALA A 373 -1.09 -34.12 7.25
CA ALA A 373 -1.12 -33.75 5.83
C ALA A 373 -0.21 -34.64 4.96
N SER A 374 0.80 -35.29 5.55
CA SER A 374 1.69 -36.23 4.88
C SER A 374 1.03 -37.55 4.49
N ASP A 375 -0.05 -37.96 5.19
CA ASP A 375 -0.83 -39.15 4.81
C ASP A 375 -1.97 -38.75 3.87
N TRP A 376 -1.64 -38.62 2.58
CA TRP A 376 -2.60 -38.20 1.56
C TRP A 376 -3.86 -39.10 1.50
N ALA A 377 -3.69 -40.41 1.64
CA ALA A 377 -4.81 -41.35 1.59
C ALA A 377 -5.75 -41.18 2.78
N ALA A 378 -5.21 -41.04 4.00
CA ALA A 378 -6.03 -40.74 5.18
C ALA A 378 -6.66 -39.36 5.11
N TYR A 379 -5.91 -38.34 4.68
CA TYR A 379 -6.40 -36.97 4.54
C TYR A 379 -7.57 -36.87 3.58
N ARG A 380 -7.52 -37.56 2.43
CA ARG A 380 -8.66 -37.65 1.50
C ARG A 380 -9.89 -38.28 2.14
N ARG A 381 -9.73 -39.43 2.80
CA ARG A 381 -10.85 -40.11 3.48
C ARG A 381 -11.45 -39.24 4.56
N TYR A 382 -10.60 -38.55 5.33
CA TYR A 382 -11.02 -37.59 6.34
C TYR A 382 -11.84 -36.46 5.72
N ARG A 383 -11.34 -35.81 4.66
CA ARG A 383 -12.05 -34.75 3.94
C ARG A 383 -13.36 -35.22 3.33
N ALA A 384 -13.42 -36.46 2.84
CA ALA A 384 -14.66 -37.07 2.34
C ALA A 384 -15.70 -37.32 3.45
N GLY A 385 -15.27 -37.40 4.72
CA GLY A 385 -16.13 -37.67 5.88
C GLY A 385 -16.81 -36.45 6.51
N PHE A 386 -16.46 -35.21 6.14
CA PHE A 386 -17.11 -34.00 6.68
C PHE A 386 -18.49 -33.77 6.06
N THR A 387 -19.49 -34.43 6.67
CA THR A 387 -20.94 -34.11 6.73
C THR A 387 -21.56 -33.25 5.62
N THR A 388 -21.43 -33.70 4.37
CA THR A 388 -22.44 -33.65 3.29
C THR A 388 -22.12 -34.80 2.33
N PRO A 389 -22.99 -35.15 1.36
CA PRO A 389 -22.66 -36.11 0.28
C PRO A 389 -21.46 -35.71 -0.60
N SER A 390 -20.66 -34.73 -0.19
CA SER A 390 -19.69 -33.90 -0.91
C SER A 390 -18.27 -34.45 -1.01
N GLY A 391 -18.09 -35.75 -0.80
CA GLY A 391 -16.80 -36.40 -0.92
C GLY A 391 -16.31 -36.45 -2.37
N GLN A 392 -15.09 -35.97 -2.61
CA GLN A 392 -14.37 -35.81 -3.89
C GLN A 392 -14.65 -34.52 -4.67
N ARG A 393 -14.31 -33.38 -4.07
CA ARG A 393 -14.20 -32.13 -4.84
C ARG A 393 -12.80 -31.99 -5.41
N GLY A 394 -12.71 -32.15 -6.73
CA GLY A 394 -12.15 -31.26 -7.76
C GLY A 394 -11.06 -30.23 -7.46
N ARG A 395 -10.65 -29.96 -6.23
CA ARG A 395 -9.44 -29.19 -5.94
C ARG A 395 -8.47 -30.22 -5.46
N ILE A 396 -7.36 -30.31 -6.16
CA ILE A 396 -6.28 -31.21 -5.79
C ILE A 396 -5.97 -30.97 -4.30
N PHE A 397 -5.97 -29.70 -3.81
CA PHE A 397 -5.50 -29.39 -2.46
C PHE A 397 -6.01 -28.07 -1.84
N SER A 398 -7.29 -27.92 -1.49
CA SER A 398 -7.75 -26.74 -0.70
C SER A 398 -7.45 -26.90 0.79
N ILE A 399 -6.16 -27.06 1.12
CA ILE A 399 -5.67 -26.97 2.49
C ILE A 399 -5.58 -25.50 2.96
N ASN A 400 -5.80 -24.54 2.06
CA ASN A 400 -5.92 -23.10 2.29
C ASN A 400 -4.61 -22.48 2.80
N ILE A 401 -3.48 -22.85 2.18
CA ILE A 401 -2.16 -22.31 2.53
C ILE A 401 -2.08 -20.82 2.14
N GLY A 402 -2.42 -20.49 0.90
CA GLY A 402 -2.38 -19.13 0.36
C GLY A 402 -3.71 -18.38 0.45
N VAL A 403 -4.84 -19.09 0.42
CA VAL A 403 -6.20 -18.50 0.45
C VAL A 403 -6.45 -17.63 1.68
N ALA A 404 -5.98 -18.08 2.85
CA ALA A 404 -6.11 -17.34 4.11
C ALA A 404 -4.77 -16.73 4.56
N ASP A 405 -3.71 -16.84 3.74
CA ASP A 405 -2.34 -16.45 4.09
C ASP A 405 -2.00 -16.85 5.54
N THR A 406 -2.20 -18.13 5.86
CA THR A 406 -2.07 -18.68 7.23
C THR A 406 -0.60 -18.82 7.65
N GLY A 407 0.16 -17.76 7.47
CA GLY A 407 1.60 -17.71 7.68
C GLY A 407 2.44 -17.96 6.43
N ALA A 408 1.85 -18.20 5.25
CA ALA A 408 2.65 -18.48 4.04
C ALA A 408 3.56 -17.30 3.64
N SER A 409 3.05 -16.07 3.68
CA SER A 409 3.87 -14.88 3.41
C SER A 409 4.96 -14.68 4.46
N GLU A 410 4.69 -15.04 5.72
CA GLU A 410 5.65 -14.93 6.83
C GLU A 410 6.74 -16.00 6.72
N PHE A 411 6.34 -17.23 6.42
CA PHE A 411 7.22 -18.37 6.21
C PHE A 411 8.29 -18.10 5.15
N PHE A 412 7.92 -17.48 4.02
CA PHE A 412 8.88 -17.12 2.96
C PHE A 412 9.53 -15.74 3.14
N ALA A 413 9.19 -14.97 4.17
CA ALA A 413 9.61 -13.57 4.27
C ALA A 413 11.14 -13.41 4.28
N SER A 414 11.85 -14.22 5.07
CA SER A 414 13.31 -14.17 5.18
C SER A 414 14.00 -14.48 3.85
N ALA A 415 13.53 -15.51 3.13
CA ALA A 415 14.06 -15.86 1.80
C ALA A 415 13.84 -14.73 0.79
N MET A 416 12.66 -14.09 0.80
CA MET A 416 12.35 -12.96 -0.08
C MET A 416 13.25 -11.76 0.20
N VAL A 417 13.48 -11.42 1.47
CA VAL A 417 14.39 -10.34 1.88
C VAL A 417 15.82 -10.63 1.42
N ALA A 418 16.32 -11.85 1.65
CA ALA A 418 17.67 -12.25 1.23
C ALA A 418 17.85 -12.25 -0.30
N ALA A 419 16.82 -12.66 -1.04
CA ALA A 419 16.79 -12.59 -2.50
C ALA A 419 16.81 -11.14 -2.99
N GLU A 420 16.01 -10.26 -2.40
CA GLU A 420 15.98 -8.83 -2.75
C GLU A 420 17.32 -8.15 -2.43
N GLU A 421 17.94 -8.44 -1.28
CA GLU A 421 19.27 -7.92 -0.97
C GLU A 421 20.33 -8.38 -1.96
N SER A 422 20.26 -9.64 -2.40
CA SER A 422 21.17 -10.18 -3.41
C SER A 422 20.99 -9.47 -4.76
N PHE A 423 19.73 -9.29 -5.17
CA PHE A 423 19.37 -8.50 -6.35
C PHE A 423 19.92 -7.07 -6.25
N ARG A 424 19.78 -6.44 -5.07
CA ARG A 424 20.28 -5.09 -4.79
C ARG A 424 21.80 -5.02 -4.88
N ARG A 425 22.53 -5.92 -4.23
CA ARG A 425 24.00 -5.99 -4.26
C ARG A 425 24.53 -6.10 -5.69
N GLU A 426 23.97 -6.99 -6.48
CA GLU A 426 24.38 -7.18 -7.89
C GLU A 426 24.20 -5.89 -8.71
N ARG A 427 23.14 -5.13 -8.43
CA ARG A 427 22.81 -3.88 -9.14
C ARG A 427 23.39 -2.63 -8.49
N SER A 428 24.27 -2.81 -7.49
CA SER A 428 24.85 -1.71 -6.69
C SER A 428 23.77 -0.80 -6.07
N ILE A 429 22.61 -1.38 -5.75
CA ILE A 429 21.52 -0.73 -5.03
C ILE A 429 21.76 -0.98 -3.53
N LEU A 430 21.50 0.02 -2.70
CA LEU A 430 21.57 -0.14 -1.25
C LEU A 430 20.61 -1.22 -0.75
N GLU A 431 21.05 -2.01 0.23
CA GLU A 431 20.24 -3.08 0.84
C GLU A 431 19.04 -2.53 1.62
N ILE A 432 18.12 -3.42 2.00
CA ILE A 432 16.91 -3.06 2.74
C ILE A 432 17.31 -2.47 4.10
N GLY A 433 16.69 -1.37 4.50
CA GLY A 433 17.08 -0.63 5.70
C GLY A 433 18.38 0.18 5.56
N LYS A 434 19.19 -0.04 4.51
CA LYS A 434 20.41 0.73 4.22
C LYS A 434 20.18 2.00 3.40
N GLY A 435 18.95 2.32 3.01
CA GLY A 435 18.61 3.58 2.33
C GLY A 435 18.86 4.84 3.17
N TRP A 436 18.94 4.70 4.50
CA TRP A 436 19.38 5.75 5.43
C TRP A 436 20.91 5.83 5.53
N ILE A 437 21.64 4.87 4.98
CA ILE A 437 23.10 4.77 5.13
C ILE A 437 23.85 5.71 4.17
N SER A 438 23.27 6.21 3.07
CA SER A 438 23.95 7.27 2.30
C SER A 438 23.96 8.60 3.05
N GLU A 439 22.84 8.95 3.71
CA GLU A 439 22.76 10.11 4.61
C GLU A 439 23.67 9.91 5.83
N VAL A 440 23.60 8.74 6.47
CA VAL A 440 24.43 8.42 7.65
C VAL A 440 25.92 8.31 7.28
N ALA A 441 26.30 7.76 6.13
CA ALA A 441 27.69 7.71 5.68
C ALA A 441 28.23 9.09 5.31
N LEU A 442 27.39 9.94 4.66
CA LEU A 442 27.74 11.34 4.44
C LEU A 442 27.87 12.07 5.77
N PHE A 443 26.98 11.80 6.73
CA PHE A 443 27.04 12.35 8.08
C PHE A 443 28.29 11.90 8.82
N ASP A 444 28.64 10.62 8.78
CA ASP A 444 29.84 10.07 9.43
C ASP A 444 31.11 10.69 8.82
N LEU A 445 31.15 10.84 7.50
CA LEU A 445 32.23 11.55 6.81
C LEU A 445 32.33 13.01 7.28
N VAL A 446 31.22 13.76 7.26
CA VAL A 446 31.17 15.16 7.70
C VAL A 446 31.55 15.28 9.17
N ARG A 447 31.06 14.36 10.02
CA ARG A 447 31.33 14.33 11.46
C ARG A 447 32.76 13.96 11.79
N SER A 448 33.43 13.19 10.94
CA SER A 448 34.86 12.89 11.09
C SER A 448 35.74 14.15 10.96
N ILE A 449 35.27 15.17 10.23
CA ILE A 449 35.95 16.46 10.03
C ILE A 449 35.43 17.50 11.03
N TRP A 450 34.11 17.55 11.22
CA TRP A 450 33.43 18.46 12.16
C TRP A 450 32.63 17.66 13.18
N PRO A 451 33.22 17.31 14.34
CA PRO A 451 32.53 16.55 15.38
C PRO A 451 31.25 17.20 15.91
N SER A 452 31.07 18.52 15.68
CA SER A 452 29.89 19.31 16.02
C SER A 452 28.69 19.10 15.07
N ALA A 453 28.87 18.34 13.98
CA ALA A 453 27.81 18.08 13.01
C ALA A 453 26.58 17.40 13.65
N ILE A 454 25.39 17.87 13.28
CA ILE A 454 24.09 17.42 13.80
C ILE A 454 23.34 16.72 12.67
N HIS A 455 23.01 15.45 12.86
CA HIS A 455 22.14 14.70 11.97
C HIS A 455 20.66 15.09 12.20
N GLN A 456 19.86 15.18 11.14
CA GLN A 456 18.43 15.47 11.20
C GLN A 456 18.12 16.76 11.99
N TRP A 457 18.84 17.85 11.66
CA TRP A 457 18.68 19.15 12.30
C TRP A 457 17.29 19.74 12.02
N ARG A 458 16.53 20.00 13.10
CA ARG A 458 15.14 20.48 13.06
C ARG A 458 15.03 21.86 13.74
N PRO A 459 15.57 22.93 13.13
CA PRO A 459 15.42 24.26 13.67
C PRO A 459 13.95 24.68 13.56
N ALA A 460 13.48 25.41 14.57
CA ALA A 460 12.08 25.78 14.66
C ALA A 460 11.57 26.56 13.43
N PHE A 461 12.41 27.35 12.75
CA PHE A 461 12.03 28.11 11.56
C PHE A 461 11.75 27.25 10.32
N LEU A 462 12.12 25.96 10.30
CA LEU A 462 11.80 25.02 9.21
C LEU A 462 10.45 24.32 9.40
N GLY A 463 9.77 24.53 10.53
CA GLY A 463 8.49 23.90 10.86
C GLY A 463 8.61 22.39 10.96
N MET A 464 7.83 21.65 10.15
CA MET A 464 7.84 20.17 10.12
C MET A 464 8.99 19.58 9.28
N GLN A 465 9.84 20.40 8.68
CA GLN A 465 10.95 19.95 7.84
C GLN A 465 12.24 19.81 8.65
N SER A 466 13.14 18.94 8.20
CA SER A 466 14.49 18.75 8.72
C SER A 466 15.54 19.03 7.65
N ILE A 467 16.77 19.26 8.12
CA ILE A 467 18.00 19.18 7.35
C ILE A 467 18.73 17.88 7.70
N ASP A 468 19.19 17.16 6.69
CA ASP A 468 19.90 15.89 6.88
C ASP A 468 21.16 16.06 7.76
N ILE A 469 22.01 17.04 7.45
CA ILE A 469 23.22 17.33 8.24
C ILE A 469 23.39 18.84 8.43
N HIS A 470 23.60 19.29 9.66
CA HIS A 470 23.94 20.69 9.96
C HIS A 470 25.31 20.78 10.64
N VAL A 471 26.20 21.64 10.15
CA VAL A 471 27.49 21.97 10.76
C VAL A 471 27.41 23.38 11.36
N PRO A 472 27.22 23.51 12.69
CA PRO A 472 26.90 24.80 13.32
C PRO A 472 27.99 25.86 13.13
N GLU A 473 29.25 25.45 13.30
CA GLU A 473 30.42 26.33 13.19
C GLU A 473 30.62 26.93 11.78
N LEU A 474 30.14 26.24 10.74
CA LEU A 474 30.17 26.72 9.37
C LEU A 474 28.86 27.41 8.94
N ARG A 475 27.83 27.39 9.78
CA ARG A 475 26.44 27.71 9.40
C ARG A 475 26.08 27.01 8.08
N LEU A 476 26.36 25.71 8.00
CA LEU A 476 26.17 24.92 6.79
C LEU A 476 25.08 23.86 7.02
N ALA A 477 24.15 23.77 6.09
CA ALA A 477 23.19 22.69 5.94
C ALA A 477 23.62 21.85 4.73
N ILE A 478 23.65 20.52 4.87
CA ILE A 478 23.90 19.57 3.79
C ILE A 478 22.66 18.70 3.66
N GLU A 479 22.14 18.58 2.44
CA GLU A 479 20.96 17.78 2.10
C GLU A 479 21.30 16.74 1.04
N TYR A 480 20.98 15.48 1.30
CA TYR A 480 21.14 14.40 0.35
C TYR A 480 19.94 14.33 -0.59
N GLN A 481 20.18 14.58 -1.88
CA GLN A 481 19.17 14.59 -2.92
C GLN A 481 19.15 13.27 -3.68
N GLY A 482 18.17 12.43 -3.32
CA GLY A 482 17.83 11.20 -4.05
C GLY A 482 17.43 11.45 -5.51
N GLN A 483 17.29 10.37 -6.28
CA GLN A 483 16.92 10.44 -7.70
C GLN A 483 15.55 11.11 -7.93
N GLN A 484 14.64 11.08 -6.95
CA GLN A 484 13.31 11.72 -7.01
C GLN A 484 13.34 13.26 -7.18
N TYR A 485 14.49 13.90 -6.97
CA TYR A 485 14.69 15.34 -7.19
C TYR A 485 14.92 15.69 -8.67
N TYR A 486 15.33 14.70 -9.47
CA TYR A 486 15.76 14.88 -10.85
C TYR A 486 14.75 14.29 -11.83
N ASP A 487 14.26 13.09 -11.52
CA ASP A 487 13.37 12.33 -12.41
C ASP A 487 11.95 12.19 -11.84
N PRO A 488 10.92 12.18 -12.71
CA PRO A 488 9.54 11.93 -12.30
C PRO A 488 9.36 10.46 -11.92
N ILE A 489 9.57 10.14 -10.65
CA ILE A 489 9.40 8.77 -10.13
C ILE A 489 7.92 8.54 -9.76
N GLY A 490 7.31 7.49 -10.33
CA GLY A 490 5.90 7.14 -10.13
C GLY A 490 5.50 6.99 -8.66
N LEU A 491 6.37 6.37 -7.85
CA LEU A 491 6.20 6.19 -6.40
C LEU A 491 6.02 7.52 -5.64
N PHE A 492 6.63 8.60 -6.12
CA PHE A 492 6.59 9.93 -5.48
C PHE A 492 5.57 10.88 -6.12
N GLY A 493 4.67 10.38 -6.97
CA GLY A 493 3.62 11.16 -7.62
C GLY A 493 3.97 11.65 -9.03
N GLY A 494 4.98 11.07 -9.67
CA GLY A 494 5.38 11.35 -11.06
C GLY A 494 5.72 12.83 -11.28
N GLY A 495 5.36 13.39 -12.44
CA GLY A 495 5.66 14.79 -12.77
C GLY A 495 5.06 15.80 -11.78
N LYS A 496 3.87 15.53 -11.21
CA LYS A 496 3.29 16.39 -10.17
C LYS A 496 4.05 16.30 -8.85
N GLY A 497 4.55 15.10 -8.52
CA GLY A 497 5.43 14.84 -7.39
C GLY A 497 6.72 15.66 -7.48
N LEU A 498 7.39 15.60 -8.63
CA LEU A 498 8.62 16.34 -8.92
C LEU A 498 8.42 17.86 -8.76
N THR A 499 7.33 18.43 -9.29
CA THR A 499 7.03 19.87 -9.13
C THR A 499 6.82 20.26 -7.67
N LEU A 500 6.13 19.42 -6.88
CA LEU A 500 5.90 19.68 -5.47
C LEU A 500 7.17 19.55 -4.64
N THR A 501 8.06 18.61 -4.97
CA THR A 501 9.38 18.47 -4.34
C THR A 501 10.21 19.72 -4.59
N LYS A 502 10.36 20.15 -5.85
CA LYS A 502 11.08 21.38 -6.21
C LYS A 502 10.55 22.63 -5.48
N ALA A 503 9.24 22.74 -5.34
CA ALA A 503 8.62 23.86 -4.61
C ALA A 503 8.93 23.83 -3.10
N ARG A 504 9.04 22.64 -2.49
CA ARG A 504 9.44 22.50 -1.08
C ARG A 504 10.92 22.82 -0.88
N ASP A 505 11.77 22.37 -1.80
CA ASP A 505 13.21 22.60 -1.75
C ASP A 505 13.56 24.07 -1.91
N GLU A 506 12.90 24.76 -2.84
CA GLU A 506 13.09 26.21 -3.02
C GLU A 506 12.69 26.98 -1.76
N LYS A 507 11.56 26.61 -1.16
CA LYS A 507 11.15 27.20 0.11
C LYS A 507 12.15 26.92 1.24
N LYS A 508 12.70 25.71 1.31
CA LYS A 508 13.74 25.33 2.28
C LYS A 508 15.01 26.17 2.06
N ARG A 509 15.44 26.34 0.80
CA ARG A 509 16.57 27.19 0.39
C ARG A 509 16.38 28.64 0.84
N MET A 510 15.20 29.22 0.59
CA MET A 510 14.88 30.59 1.03
C MET A 510 14.93 30.74 2.56
N LEU A 511 14.38 29.77 3.30
CA LEU A 511 14.39 29.78 4.76
C LEU A 511 15.81 29.72 5.33
N LEU A 512 16.65 28.82 4.80
CA LEU A 512 18.04 28.72 5.22
C LEU A 512 18.82 30.00 4.94
N ALA A 513 18.67 30.56 3.72
CA ALA A 513 19.33 31.80 3.33
C ALA A 513 18.91 32.99 4.22
N HIS A 514 17.61 33.12 4.52
CA HIS A 514 17.10 34.17 5.41
C HIS A 514 17.71 34.10 6.81
N HIS A 515 17.99 32.88 7.30
CA HIS A 515 18.64 32.65 8.59
C HIS A 515 20.18 32.61 8.52
N GLY A 516 20.77 32.97 7.37
CA GLY A 516 22.22 33.03 7.17
C GLY A 516 22.89 31.65 7.18
N VAL A 517 22.16 30.59 6.83
CA VAL A 517 22.65 29.21 6.71
C VAL A 517 22.90 28.90 5.24
N ARG A 518 24.13 28.48 4.92
CA ARG A 518 24.52 28.02 3.58
C ARG A 518 23.96 26.62 3.34
N LEU A 519 23.54 26.33 2.12
CA LEU A 519 23.02 25.02 1.72
C LEU A 519 23.98 24.35 0.73
N LEU A 520 24.35 23.10 1.01
CA LEU A 520 25.02 22.19 0.09
C LEU A 520 24.07 21.05 -0.27
N GLU A 521 23.80 20.86 -1.55
CA GLU A 521 22.96 19.77 -2.06
C GLU A 521 23.86 18.64 -2.58
N TRP A 522 23.79 17.48 -1.93
CA TRP A 522 24.56 16.29 -2.27
C TRP A 522 23.74 15.36 -3.16
N ARG A 523 24.09 15.29 -4.44
CA ARG A 523 23.41 14.41 -5.40
C ARG A 523 23.67 12.93 -5.12
N PHE A 524 22.64 12.10 -5.32
CA PHE A 524 22.72 10.65 -5.11
C PHE A 524 23.76 9.91 -5.97
N ASP A 525 24.14 10.48 -7.11
CA ASP A 525 25.11 9.90 -8.05
C ASP A 525 26.56 10.30 -7.72
N VAL A 526 26.78 11.11 -6.68
CA VAL A 526 28.10 11.55 -6.25
C VAL A 526 28.63 10.61 -5.17
N GLN A 527 29.80 10.03 -5.44
CA GLN A 527 30.47 9.14 -4.50
C GLN A 527 30.79 9.85 -3.18
N ILE A 528 30.39 9.25 -2.05
CA ILE A 528 30.65 9.78 -0.71
C ILE A 528 32.08 9.43 -0.29
N ASN A 529 32.99 10.39 -0.48
CA ASN A 529 34.37 10.32 -0.01
C ASN A 529 34.91 11.74 0.29
N ARG A 530 36.05 11.81 0.99
CA ARG A 530 36.65 13.11 1.40
C ARG A 530 36.93 14.02 0.20
N ALA A 531 37.44 13.49 -0.91
CA ALA A 531 37.80 14.29 -2.07
C ALA A 531 36.57 14.97 -2.71
N ALA A 532 35.47 14.22 -2.89
CA ALA A 532 34.22 14.74 -3.40
C ALA A 532 33.59 15.78 -2.44
N LEU A 533 33.72 15.58 -1.13
CA LEU A 533 33.24 16.54 -0.13
C LEU A 533 34.01 17.86 -0.20
N VAL A 534 35.35 17.80 -0.31
CA VAL A 534 36.20 18.99 -0.45
C VAL A 534 35.85 19.78 -1.71
N ASP A 535 35.72 19.09 -2.86
CA ASP A 535 35.37 19.72 -4.14
C ASP A 535 34.02 20.46 -4.08
N ARG A 536 33.00 19.79 -3.52
CA ARG A 536 31.67 20.36 -3.34
C ARG A 536 31.64 21.56 -2.40
N LEU A 537 32.40 21.50 -1.30
CA LEU A 537 32.51 22.62 -0.35
C LEU A 537 33.28 23.81 -0.92
N ALA A 538 34.30 23.56 -1.75
CA ALA A 538 35.02 24.62 -2.47
C ALA A 538 34.07 25.40 -3.40
N GLY A 539 33.12 24.71 -4.04
CA GLY A 539 32.07 25.32 -4.87
C GLY A 539 31.15 26.32 -4.13
N ILE A 540 31.12 26.28 -2.79
CA ILE A 540 30.37 27.23 -1.94
C ILE A 540 31.31 28.06 -1.03
N ALA A 541 32.58 28.18 -1.42
CA ALA A 541 33.63 28.94 -0.73
C ALA A 541 33.86 28.51 0.74
N ILE A 542 33.80 27.21 1.01
CA ILE A 542 34.19 26.61 2.28
C ILE A 542 35.47 25.79 2.05
N LEU A 543 36.54 26.14 2.76
CA LEU A 543 37.80 25.38 2.75
C LEU A 543 37.77 24.35 3.87
N VAL A 544 38.14 23.12 3.55
CA VAL A 544 38.28 22.04 4.52
C VAL A 544 39.71 22.06 5.06
N PRO A 545 39.93 22.05 6.38
CA PRO A 545 41.26 21.87 6.95
C PRO A 545 41.91 20.58 6.44
N ASP A 546 43.22 20.57 6.28
CA ASP A 546 43.97 19.37 5.85
C ASP A 546 43.84 18.21 6.84
#